data_AF-A0A836NZB9-F1
#
_entry.id   AF-A0A836NZB9-F1
#
_cell.length_a   1.000
_cell.length_b   1.000
_cell.length_c   1.000
_cell.angle_alpha   90.00
_cell.angle_beta   90.00
_cell.angle_gamma   90.00
#
_symmetry.space_group_name_H-M   'P 1'
#
loop_
_entity.id
_entity.type
_entity.pdbx_description
1 polymer ?
#
loop_
_entity_poly.entity_id
_entity_poly.type
_entity_poly.pdbx_seq_one_letter_code
_entity_poly.pdbx_strand_id
1 'polypeptide(L)'
;QRADQAIAMATMFLSEHIGLGGVVALTESGGTPRFLSRFRSNMPIYAFTRHDGARRQMAMMRGVFPINFDSRGLTPREAARAAIRLLVENERMGPGDRVVFTSGEHMETHGATNTLRLLEVGEDGRATGLGEL
;
A
#
# COMPACT_ATOMS: atom_id res chain seq x y z
N GLN A 1 -2.67 -8.61 -20.81
CA GLN A 1 -3.24 -8.32 -19.47
C GLN A 1 -2.15 -7.66 -18.64
N ARG A 2 -2.48 -6.63 -17.84
CA ARG A 2 -1.47 -5.79 -17.15
C ARG A 2 -1.09 -6.41 -15.81
N ALA A 3 0.20 -6.47 -15.48
CA ALA A 3 0.73 -7.01 -14.22
C ALA A 3 0.03 -6.43 -12.97
N ASP A 4 -0.35 -5.15 -13.00
CA ASP A 4 -1.08 -4.44 -11.93
C ASP A 4 -2.33 -5.18 -11.45
N GLN A 5 -3.08 -5.78 -12.38
CA GLN A 5 -4.32 -6.47 -12.06
C GLN A 5 -4.04 -7.79 -11.34
N ALA A 6 -3.00 -8.51 -11.76
CA ALA A 6 -2.60 -9.76 -11.11
C ALA A 6 -2.09 -9.50 -9.69
N ILE A 7 -1.30 -8.44 -9.49
CA ILE A 7 -0.87 -8.02 -8.14
C ILE A 7 -2.05 -7.57 -7.27
N ALA A 8 -3.01 -6.83 -7.83
CA ALA A 8 -4.22 -6.45 -7.11
C ALA A 8 -5.06 -7.68 -6.70
N MET A 9 -5.20 -8.66 -7.59
CA MET A 9 -5.88 -9.93 -7.27
C MET A 9 -5.15 -10.72 -6.19
N ALA A 10 -3.83 -10.84 -6.28
CA ALA A 10 -3.01 -11.52 -5.26
C ALA A 10 -3.13 -10.81 -3.90
N THR A 11 -3.11 -9.48 -3.89
CA THR A 11 -3.31 -8.67 -2.68
C THR A 11 -4.66 -8.96 -2.02
N MET A 12 -5.72 -9.07 -2.82
CA MET A 12 -7.06 -9.34 -2.32
C MET A 12 -7.19 -10.77 -1.79
N PHE A 13 -6.62 -11.74 -2.50
CA PHE A 13 -6.52 -13.10 -1.99
C PHE A 13 -5.85 -13.15 -0.62
N LEU A 14 -4.71 -12.47 -0.44
CA LEU A 14 -4.04 -12.40 0.86
C LEU A 14 -4.94 -11.76 1.93
N SER A 15 -5.66 -10.68 1.59
CA SER A 15 -6.54 -9.99 2.55
C SER A 15 -7.64 -10.87 3.13
N GLU A 16 -8.15 -11.82 2.34
CA GLU A 16 -9.22 -12.72 2.76
C GLU A 16 -8.70 -13.89 3.61
N HIS A 17 -7.44 -14.29 3.45
CA HIS A 17 -6.91 -15.54 4.02
C HIS A 17 -6.02 -15.35 5.24
N ILE A 18 -5.30 -14.24 5.34
CA ILE A 18 -4.26 -14.06 6.36
C ILE A 18 -4.46 -12.83 7.23
N GLY A 19 -5.70 -12.32 7.37
CA GLY A 19 -6.05 -11.26 8.32
C GLY A 19 -5.10 -10.05 8.30
N LEU A 20 -5.34 -9.12 7.38
CA LEU A 20 -4.54 -7.91 7.21
C LEU A 20 -5.20 -6.71 7.89
N GLY A 21 -4.39 -5.85 8.52
CA GLY A 21 -4.82 -4.55 9.03
C GLY A 21 -5.02 -3.51 7.91
N GLY A 22 -4.41 -3.72 6.74
CA GLY A 22 -4.61 -2.86 5.57
C GLY A 22 -3.69 -3.22 4.40
N VAL A 23 -3.88 -2.54 3.26
CA VAL A 23 -2.85 -2.47 2.21
C VAL A 23 -2.33 -1.07 2.04
N VAL A 24 -1.03 -0.98 1.82
CA VAL A 24 -0.31 0.24 1.48
C VAL A 24 0.03 0.17 0.01
N ALA A 25 -0.52 1.08 -0.79
CA ALA A 25 -0.29 1.15 -2.22
C ALA A 25 0.42 2.45 -2.59
N LEU A 26 1.68 2.37 -3.02
CA LEU A 26 2.36 3.51 -3.66
C LEU A 26 1.93 3.61 -5.12
N THR A 27 1.54 4.82 -5.54
CA THR A 27 1.04 5.03 -6.90
C THR A 27 1.27 6.46 -7.40
N GLU A 28 1.56 6.62 -8.69
CA GLU A 28 1.65 7.95 -9.29
C GLU A 28 0.26 8.47 -9.72
N SER A 29 -0.56 7.59 -10.34
CA SER A 29 -1.83 7.97 -10.98
C SER A 29 -3.08 7.46 -10.28
N GLY A 30 -2.96 6.58 -9.28
CA GLY A 30 -4.11 5.91 -8.64
C GLY A 30 -4.60 4.66 -9.36
N GLY A 31 -3.87 4.16 -10.37
CA GLY A 31 -4.24 2.96 -11.13
C GLY A 31 -4.43 1.72 -10.27
N THR A 32 -3.50 1.46 -9.34
CA THR A 32 -3.50 0.28 -8.47
C THR A 32 -4.61 0.35 -7.42
N PRO A 33 -4.78 1.45 -6.66
CA PRO A 33 -5.92 1.60 -5.76
C PRO A 33 -7.27 1.48 -6.48
N ARG A 34 -7.38 1.92 -7.73
CA ARG A 34 -8.60 1.76 -8.53
C ARG A 34 -8.92 0.30 -8.87
N PHE A 35 -7.91 -0.56 -9.03
CA PHE A 35 -8.17 -2.00 -9.19
C PHE A 35 -8.54 -2.65 -7.87
N LEU A 36 -7.82 -2.32 -6.80
CA LEU A 36 -8.10 -2.82 -5.45
C LEU A 36 -9.52 -2.42 -5.00
N SER A 37 -9.94 -1.17 -5.20
CA SER A 37 -11.24 -0.67 -4.75
C SER A 37 -12.46 -1.34 -5.41
N ARG A 38 -12.26 -2.18 -6.44
CA ARG A 38 -13.32 -2.94 -7.10
C ARG A 38 -13.74 -4.17 -6.30
N PHE A 39 -12.85 -4.70 -5.48
CA PHE A 39 -13.13 -5.85 -4.63
C PHE A 39 -13.85 -5.38 -3.38
N ARG A 40 -14.90 -6.10 -2.98
CA ARG A 40 -15.70 -5.78 -1.79
C ARG A 40 -15.03 -6.32 -0.52
N SER A 41 -13.85 -5.78 -0.21
CA SER A 41 -13.15 -6.06 1.05
C SER A 41 -13.44 -4.96 2.07
N ASN A 42 -13.51 -5.33 3.36
CA ASN A 42 -13.60 -4.38 4.48
C ASN A 42 -12.23 -3.81 4.87
N MET A 43 -11.16 -4.34 4.28
CA MET A 43 -9.80 -3.92 4.55
C MET A 43 -9.52 -2.50 3.98
N PRO A 44 -8.93 -1.59 4.76
CA PRO A 44 -8.59 -0.26 4.27
C PRO A 44 -7.44 -0.29 3.25
N ILE A 45 -7.59 0.47 2.17
CA ILE A 45 -6.55 0.69 1.15
C ILE A 45 -5.93 2.07 1.39
N TYR A 46 -4.74 2.12 1.95
CA TYR A 46 -3.99 3.35 2.14
C TYR A 46 -3.16 3.64 0.88
N ALA A 47 -3.59 4.66 0.12
CA ALA A 47 -3.00 4.97 -1.18
C ALA A 47 -2.06 6.18 -1.08
N PHE A 48 -0.77 5.96 -1.25
CA PHE A 48 0.27 6.96 -1.05
C PHE A 48 0.69 7.57 -2.38
N THR A 49 0.61 8.90 -2.49
CA THR A 49 1.06 9.63 -3.68
C THR A 49 1.31 11.11 -3.38
N ARG A 50 2.29 11.71 -4.06
CA ARG A 50 2.56 13.15 -4.02
C ARG A 50 1.62 13.96 -4.91
N HIS A 51 0.91 13.32 -5.83
CA HIS A 51 0.07 14.02 -6.82
C HIS A 51 -1.33 14.31 -6.30
N ASP A 52 -1.62 15.59 -6.08
CA ASP A 52 -2.93 16.05 -5.58
C ASP A 52 -4.10 15.60 -6.46
N GLY A 53 -3.90 15.60 -7.79
CA GLY A 53 -4.92 15.17 -8.74
C GLY A 53 -5.30 13.70 -8.55
N ALA A 54 -4.31 12.82 -8.39
CA ALA A 54 -4.54 11.41 -8.10
C ALA A 54 -5.22 11.22 -6.74
N ARG A 55 -4.79 11.96 -5.70
CA ARG A 55 -5.44 11.89 -4.37
C ARG A 55 -6.91 12.27 -4.43
N ARG A 56 -7.27 13.36 -5.12
CA ARG A 56 -8.68 13.78 -5.27
C ARG A 56 -9.52 12.73 -5.97
N GLN A 57 -9.00 12.08 -7.01
CA GLN A 57 -9.71 11.00 -7.70
C GLN A 57 -9.88 9.78 -6.79
N MET A 58 -8.82 9.39 -6.06
CA MET A 58 -8.83 8.25 -5.15
C MET A 58 -9.74 8.45 -3.93
N ALA A 59 -9.94 9.69 -3.49
CA ALA A 59 -10.85 10.01 -2.39
C ALA A 59 -12.31 9.62 -2.66
N MET A 60 -12.68 9.45 -3.94
CA MET A 60 -14.02 8.99 -4.34
C MET A 60 -14.12 7.47 -4.52
N MET A 61 -13.01 6.74 -4.34
CA MET A 61 -12.96 5.29 -4.50
C MET A 61 -13.32 4.59 -3.18
N ARG A 62 -14.13 3.53 -3.27
CA ARG A 62 -14.57 2.75 -2.10
C ARG A 62 -13.37 2.16 -1.35
N GLY A 63 -13.33 2.39 -0.03
CA GLY A 63 -12.32 1.82 0.86
C GLY A 63 -10.90 2.36 0.66
N VAL A 64 -10.73 3.39 -0.18
CA VAL A 64 -9.43 4.01 -0.45
C VAL A 64 -9.26 5.27 0.38
N PHE A 65 -8.15 5.33 1.10
CA PHE A 65 -7.72 6.47 1.89
C PHE A 65 -6.45 7.07 1.27
N PRO A 66 -6.57 8.11 0.43
CA PRO A 66 -5.42 8.73 -0.19
C PRO A 66 -4.62 9.56 0.82
N ILE A 67 -3.30 9.40 0.81
CA ILE A 67 -2.37 10.05 1.73
C ILE A 67 -1.28 10.77 0.94
N ASN A 68 -1.02 12.03 1.31
CA ASN A 68 0.08 12.78 0.71
C ASN A 68 1.41 12.19 1.16
N PHE A 69 2.23 11.76 0.21
CA PHE A 69 3.51 11.16 0.50
C PHE A 69 4.45 11.31 -0.69
N ASP A 70 5.63 11.82 -0.40
CA ASP A 70 6.69 12.00 -1.38
C ASP A 70 7.76 10.93 -1.15
N SER A 71 7.78 9.93 -2.02
CA SER A 71 8.75 8.83 -1.95
C SER A 71 10.05 9.12 -2.70
N ARG A 72 10.25 10.37 -3.18
CA ARG A 72 11.36 10.66 -4.07
C ARG A 72 12.72 10.46 -3.40
N GLY A 73 13.60 9.76 -4.11
CA GLY A 73 14.93 9.42 -3.59
C GLY A 73 14.94 8.33 -2.51
N LEU A 74 13.80 7.72 -2.19
CA LEU A 74 13.71 6.56 -1.31
C LEU A 74 13.75 5.27 -2.12
N THR A 75 14.45 4.26 -1.60
CA THR A 75 14.32 2.88 -2.10
C THR A 75 12.92 2.34 -1.81
N PRO A 76 12.43 1.30 -2.52
CA PRO A 76 11.15 0.68 -2.21
C PRO A 76 11.02 0.18 -0.77
N ARG A 77 12.11 -0.25 -0.14
CA ARG A 77 12.12 -0.67 1.27
C ARG A 77 11.96 0.51 2.22
N GLU A 78 12.63 1.61 1.95
CA GLU A 78 12.52 2.83 2.76
C GLU A 78 11.13 3.47 2.61
N ALA A 79 10.63 3.55 1.37
CA ALA A 79 9.29 4.08 1.10
C ALA A 79 8.20 3.26 1.80
N ALA A 80 8.30 1.93 1.80
CA ALA A 80 7.38 1.06 2.54
C ALA A 80 7.40 1.33 4.05
N ARG A 81 8.60 1.40 4.64
CA ARG A 81 8.76 1.66 6.08
C ARG A 81 8.26 3.05 6.47
N ALA A 82 8.57 4.07 5.67
CA ALA A 82 8.12 5.44 5.92
C ALA A 82 6.60 5.57 5.79
N ALA A 83 5.99 4.92 4.79
CA ALA A 83 4.54 4.91 4.62
C ALA A 83 3.82 4.24 5.81
N ILE A 84 4.30 3.08 6.27
CA ILE A 84 3.73 2.38 7.43
C ILE A 84 3.93 3.18 8.72
N ARG A 85 5.13 3.76 8.92
CA ARG A 85 5.39 4.63 10.06
C ARG A 85 4.40 5.79 10.14
N LEU A 86 4.09 6.42 9.00
CA LEU A 86 3.08 7.47 8.95
C LEU A 86 1.70 6.96 9.39
N LEU A 87 1.33 5.73 9.04
CA LEU A 87 0.06 5.14 9.50
C LEU A 87 0.05 4.89 11.00
N VAL A 88 1.16 4.41 11.57
CA VAL A 88 1.31 4.22 13.01
C VAL A 88 1.22 5.56 13.74
N GLU A 89 1.93 6.58 13.27
CA GLU A 89 1.91 7.95 13.85
C GLU A 89 0.52 8.61 13.78
N ASN A 90 -0.34 8.18 12.85
CA ASN A 90 -1.72 8.64 12.71
C ASN A 90 -2.74 7.68 13.34
N GLU A 91 -2.30 6.73 14.18
CA GLU A 91 -3.14 5.77 14.90
C GLU A 91 -4.02 4.91 13.98
N ARG A 92 -3.56 4.67 12.74
CA ARG A 92 -4.25 3.85 11.72
C ARG A 92 -3.76 2.40 11.67
N MET A 93 -2.62 2.13 12.27
CA MET A 93 -2.02 0.80 12.43
C MET A 93 -1.29 0.74 13.77
N GLY A 94 -1.16 -0.46 14.34
CA GLY A 94 -0.44 -0.71 15.58
C GLY A 94 0.44 -1.95 15.52
N PRO A 95 1.20 -2.22 16.60
CA PRO A 95 2.00 -3.43 16.72
C PRO A 95 1.18 -4.70 16.46
N GLY A 96 1.78 -5.65 15.73
CA GLY A 96 1.16 -6.91 15.32
C GLY A 96 0.29 -6.81 14.06
N ASP A 97 0.02 -5.60 13.54
CA ASP A 97 -0.72 -5.47 12.29
C ASP A 97 0.10 -5.99 11.10
N ARG A 98 -0.54 -6.86 10.31
CA ARG A 98 0.01 -7.33 9.04
C ARG A 98 -0.48 -6.48 7.89
N VAL A 99 0.43 -6.14 7.00
CA VAL A 99 0.20 -5.17 5.92
C VAL A 99 0.71 -5.73 4.61
N VAL A 100 -0.10 -5.66 3.57
CA VAL A 100 0.40 -5.83 2.21
C VAL A 100 0.85 -4.49 1.67
N PHE A 101 2.12 -4.41 1.26
CA PHE A 101 2.66 -3.28 0.55
C PHE A 101 2.77 -3.60 -0.94
N THR A 102 2.28 -2.69 -1.79
CA THR A 102 2.36 -2.84 -3.24
C THR A 102 2.84 -1.57 -3.93
N SER A 103 3.69 -1.75 -4.95
CA SER A 103 4.33 -0.66 -5.69
C SER A 103 4.89 -1.14 -7.04
N GLY A 104 5.45 -0.21 -7.83
CA GLY A 104 6.36 -0.54 -8.92
C GLY A 104 7.80 -0.61 -8.43
N GLU A 105 8.58 -1.57 -8.92
CA GLU A 105 10.00 -1.75 -8.55
C GLU A 105 10.84 -0.50 -8.81
N HIS A 106 10.57 0.17 -9.93
CA HIS A 106 11.15 1.47 -10.27
C HIS A 106 10.15 2.56 -9.90
N MET A 107 10.31 3.12 -8.70
CA MET A 107 9.54 4.28 -8.26
C MET A 107 9.76 5.46 -9.24
N GLU A 108 8.79 6.36 -9.35
CA GLU A 108 8.86 7.59 -10.17
C GLU A 108 8.84 7.43 -11.70
N THR A 109 9.04 6.23 -12.24
CA THR A 109 8.77 5.98 -13.67
C THR A 109 7.29 5.71 -13.87
N HIS A 110 6.69 6.18 -14.98
CA HIS A 110 5.35 5.74 -15.41
C HIS A 110 5.38 4.22 -15.68
N GLY A 111 5.17 3.44 -14.62
CA GLY A 111 5.34 1.99 -14.61
C GLY A 111 4.13 1.27 -14.04
N ALA A 112 4.04 0.01 -14.39
CA ALA A 112 3.11 -0.95 -13.84
C ALA A 112 3.52 -1.33 -12.40
N THR A 113 2.54 -1.53 -11.53
CA THR A 113 2.74 -2.19 -10.24
C THR A 113 3.13 -3.64 -10.49
N ASN A 114 4.30 -4.02 -9.98
CA ASN A 114 4.88 -5.35 -10.17
C ASN A 114 5.40 -5.96 -8.86
N THR A 115 5.30 -5.23 -7.74
CA THR A 115 5.84 -5.66 -6.45
C THR A 115 4.72 -5.82 -5.44
N LEU A 116 4.77 -6.92 -4.69
CA LEU A 116 3.95 -7.21 -3.51
C LEU A 116 4.88 -7.67 -2.39
N ARG A 117 4.73 -7.09 -1.21
CA ARG A 117 5.46 -7.47 0.00
C ARG A 117 4.50 -7.60 1.15
N LEU A 118 4.69 -8.63 1.96
CA LEU A 118 3.94 -8.80 3.21
C LEU A 118 4.85 -8.39 4.36
N LEU A 119 4.36 -7.46 5.18
CA LEU A 119 5.09 -6.81 6.25
C LEU A 119 4.30 -6.93 7.55
N GLU A 120 5.00 -6.83 8.68
CA GLU A 120 4.42 -6.76 10.02
C GLU A 120 4.91 -5.50 10.72
N VAL A 121 4.02 -4.85 11.47
CA VAL A 121 4.37 -3.72 12.34
C VAL A 121 4.90 -4.26 13.66
N GLY A 122 6.17 -3.99 13.97
CA GLY A 122 6.77 -4.36 15.24
C GLY A 122 6.31 -3.46 16.40
N GLU A 123 6.64 -3.86 17.62
CA GLU A 123 6.40 -3.10 18.87
C GLU A 123 7.00 -1.69 18.85
N ASP A 124 8.08 -1.49 18.10
CA ASP A 124 8.73 -0.18 17.92
C ASP A 124 8.06 0.70 16.83
N GLY A 125 6.93 0.24 16.28
CA GLY A 125 6.19 0.90 15.20
C GLY A 125 6.87 0.80 13.83
N ARG A 126 7.96 0.03 13.70
CA ARG A 126 8.64 -0.15 12.41
C ARG A 126 8.15 -1.40 11.68
N ALA A 127 8.09 -1.30 10.36
CA ALA A 127 7.73 -2.43 9.51
C ALA A 127 8.93 -3.34 9.20
N THR A 128 8.77 -4.63 9.46
CA THR A 128 9.72 -5.70 9.11
C THR A 128 9.07 -6.69 8.12
N GLY A 129 9.89 -7.42 7.37
CA GLY A 129 9.39 -8.48 6.50
C GLY A 129 9.06 -9.72 7.30
N LEU A 130 7.97 -10.42 6.95
CA LEU A 130 7.68 -11.74 7.52
C LEU A 130 8.76 -12.74 7.08
N GLY A 131 9.70 -13.03 7.98
CA GLY A 131 10.89 -13.84 7.73
C GLY A 131 12.18 -13.26 8.31
N GLU A 132 12.18 -11.99 8.75
CA GLU A 132 13.24 -11.39 9.59
C GLU A 132 12.85 -11.42 11.09
N LEU A 133 11.85 -12.22 11.49
CA LEU A 133 11.41 -12.44 12.88
C LEU A 133 12.29 -13.49 13.58
#